data_AF-A0A7S0J636-F1
#
_entry.id   AF-A0A7S0J636-F1
#
_cell.length_a   1.000
_cell.length_b   1.000
_cell.length_c   1.000
_cell.angle_alpha   90.00
_cell.angle_beta   90.00
_cell.angle_gamma   90.00
#
_symmetry.space_group_name_H-M   'P 1'
#
loop_
_entity.id
_entity.type
_entity.pdbx_description
1 polymer ?
#
loop_
_entity_poly.entity_id
_entity_poly.type
_entity_poly.pdbx_seq_one_letter_code
_entity_poly.pdbx_strand_id
1 'polypeptide(L)'
;LGPAAAIQPRAPVRTCRRAACGQLASAASLFVAAPAHAERSRSEGYPVQRSEREWAYVLSGQQFYILRQGGTEQPNTSPLYTEKRQGTYTCAACDTALFMSSAKFNSG
;
A
#
# COMPACT_ATOMS: atom_id res chain seq x y z
N LEU A 1 17.56 26.16 -3.47
CA LEU A 1 17.86 25.88 -4.89
C LEU A 1 17.93 24.37 -5.09
N GLY A 2 16.79 23.75 -5.37
CA GLY A 2 16.69 22.34 -5.76
C GLY A 2 15.97 22.29 -7.10
N PRO A 3 16.35 21.38 -8.02
CA PRO A 3 15.91 21.47 -9.40
C PRO A 3 14.41 21.17 -9.55
N ALA A 4 13.74 22.04 -10.30
CA ALA A 4 12.38 21.86 -10.78
C ALA A 4 12.27 20.53 -11.52
N ALA A 5 11.49 19.59 -10.98
CA ALA A 5 11.12 18.37 -11.67
C ALA A 5 10.21 18.72 -12.85
N ALA A 6 10.76 18.59 -14.05
CA ALA A 6 10.06 18.81 -15.31
C ALA A 6 8.85 17.89 -15.42
N ILE A 7 7.67 18.49 -15.57
CA ILE A 7 6.41 17.81 -15.88
C ILE A 7 6.50 17.32 -17.33
N GLN A 8 6.48 16.00 -17.54
CA GLN A 8 6.40 15.44 -18.89
C GLN A 8 5.00 15.64 -19.47
N PRO A 9 4.87 16.05 -20.75
CA PRO A 9 3.57 16.15 -21.40
C PRO A 9 2.98 14.75 -21.64
N ARG A 10 1.72 14.56 -21.24
CA ARG A 10 0.95 13.35 -21.50
C ARG A 10 0.76 13.19 -23.02
N ALA A 11 1.15 12.03 -23.54
CA ALA A 11 0.95 11.68 -24.95
C ALA A 11 -0.54 11.78 -25.35
N PRO A 12 -0.86 12.20 -26.58
CA PRO A 12 -2.23 12.21 -27.06
C PRO A 12 -2.76 10.78 -27.18
N VAL A 13 -3.91 10.54 -26.57
CA VAL A 13 -4.68 9.31 -26.73
C VAL A 13 -5.02 9.17 -28.21
N ARG A 14 -4.48 8.15 -28.88
CA ARG A 14 -4.82 7.81 -30.25
C ARG A 14 -6.30 7.42 -30.29
N THR A 15 -7.16 8.37 -30.66
CA THR A 15 -8.53 8.09 -31.07
C THR A 15 -8.49 7.16 -32.29
N CYS A 16 -8.78 5.89 -32.06
CA CYS A 16 -9.01 4.93 -33.13
C CYS A 16 -10.26 5.39 -33.89
N ARG A 17 -10.05 6.00 -35.07
CA ARG A 17 -11.11 6.36 -36.01
C ARG A 17 -11.87 5.07 -36.35
N ARG A 18 -13.15 5.01 -35.96
CA ARG A 18 -14.08 3.95 -36.33
C ARG A 18 -14.20 3.89 -37.86
N ALA A 19 -13.52 2.94 -38.49
CA ALA A 19 -13.86 2.49 -39.83
C ALA A 19 -15.12 1.62 -39.71
N ALA A 20 -16.26 2.21 -40.07
CA ALA A 20 -17.49 1.46 -40.29
C ALA A 20 -17.28 0.54 -41.50
N CYS A 21 -17.37 -0.77 -41.31
CA CYS A 21 -17.43 -1.73 -42.39
C CYS A 21 -18.48 -2.80 -42.05
N GLY A 22 -19.52 -2.85 -42.88
CA GLY A 22 -20.34 -4.04 -43.17
C GLY A 22 -21.10 -4.66 -42.02
N GLN A 23 -22.40 -4.36 -41.93
CA GLN A 23 -23.35 -5.30 -41.35
C GLN A 23 -23.45 -6.55 -42.22
N LEU A 24 -23.53 -7.72 -41.58
CA LEU A 24 -24.47 -8.83 -41.84
C LEU A 24 -23.87 -10.18 -41.39
N ALA A 25 -24.26 -10.65 -40.22
CA ALA A 25 -24.56 -12.06 -39.93
C ALA A 25 -25.01 -12.19 -38.47
N SER A 26 -26.26 -12.60 -38.30
CA SER A 26 -26.87 -12.92 -37.01
C SER A 26 -26.16 -14.11 -36.36
N ALA A 27 -25.43 -13.86 -35.29
CA ALA A 27 -25.26 -14.80 -34.19
C ALA A 27 -25.36 -13.96 -32.91
N ALA A 28 -26.39 -14.22 -32.11
CA ALA A 28 -26.60 -13.56 -30.83
C ALA A 28 -25.47 -13.93 -29.87
N SER A 29 -24.35 -13.20 -29.95
CA SER A 29 -23.28 -13.24 -28.97
C SER A 29 -23.79 -12.56 -27.70
N LEU A 30 -24.39 -13.36 -26.81
CA LEU A 30 -24.60 -13.00 -25.41
C LEU A 30 -23.22 -12.92 -24.74
N PHE A 31 -22.46 -11.84 -25.03
CA PHE A 31 -21.36 -11.42 -24.17
C PHE A 31 -22.00 -10.89 -22.88
N VAL A 32 -22.31 -11.80 -21.96
CA VAL A 32 -22.58 -11.45 -20.57
C VAL A 32 -21.28 -10.84 -20.03
N ALA A 33 -21.23 -9.51 -19.97
CA ALA A 33 -20.19 -8.81 -19.25
C ALA A 33 -20.30 -9.22 -17.78
N ALA A 34 -19.41 -10.12 -17.33
CA ALA A 34 -19.27 -10.43 -15.92
C ALA A 34 -19.05 -9.11 -15.15
N PRO A 35 -19.69 -8.91 -14.00
CA PRO A 35 -19.47 -7.71 -13.20
C PRO A 35 -17.98 -7.67 -12.87
N ALA A 36 -17.32 -6.56 -13.20
CA ALA A 36 -15.99 -6.28 -12.69
C ALA A 36 -16.07 -6.41 -11.16
N HIS A 37 -15.40 -7.43 -10.62
CA HIS A 37 -15.24 -7.56 -9.18
C HIS A 37 -14.50 -6.30 -8.73
N ALA A 38 -15.24 -5.36 -8.13
CA ALA A 38 -14.66 -4.21 -7.49
C ALA A 38 -13.73 -4.75 -6.38
N GLU A 39 -12.42 -4.69 -6.61
CA GLU A 39 -11.43 -5.08 -5.62
C GLU A 39 -11.59 -4.16 -4.42
N ARG A 40 -12.14 -4.75 -3.35
CA ARG A 40 -12.29 -4.10 -2.07
C ARG A 40 -10.91 -3.73 -1.56
N SER A 41 -10.71 -2.48 -1.12
CA SER A 41 -9.38 -2.03 -0.69
C SER A 41 -8.90 -2.91 0.48
N ARG A 42 -7.63 -3.32 0.46
CA ARG A 42 -6.98 -4.13 1.52
C ARG A 42 -7.10 -3.52 2.92
N SER A 43 -7.46 -2.24 3.01
CA SER A 43 -7.60 -1.53 4.28
C SER A 43 -9.06 -1.25 4.67
N GLU A 44 -10.08 -1.62 3.88
CA GLU A 44 -11.48 -1.35 4.25
C GLU A 44 -11.85 -2.01 5.58
N GLY A 45 -12.44 -1.23 6.49
CA GLY A 45 -12.87 -1.68 7.81
C GLY A 45 -11.88 -1.44 8.95
N TYR A 46 -10.66 -0.97 8.68
CA TYR A 46 -9.74 -0.53 9.73
C TYR A 46 -9.97 0.94 10.10
N PRO A 47 -9.84 1.32 11.39
CA PRO A 47 -10.13 2.68 11.85
C PRO A 47 -9.11 3.72 11.35
N VAL A 48 -7.88 3.31 11.07
CA VAL A 48 -6.81 4.21 10.61
C VAL A 48 -6.55 3.99 9.14
N GLN A 49 -7.04 4.92 8.31
CA GLN A 49 -6.92 4.89 6.87
C GLN A 49 -6.06 6.06 6.39
N ARG A 50 -4.98 5.77 5.67
CA ARG A 50 -4.14 6.77 5.00
C ARG A 50 -3.62 6.22 3.69
N SER A 51 -3.34 7.13 2.75
CA SER A 51 -2.66 6.81 1.50
C SER A 51 -1.20 6.42 1.74
N GLU A 52 -0.59 5.71 0.78
CA GLU A 52 0.83 5.35 0.87
C GLU A 52 1.74 6.58 0.98
N ARG A 53 1.37 7.69 0.33
CA ARG A 53 2.12 8.94 0.42
C ARG A 53 2.09 9.51 1.83
N GLU A 54 0.92 9.54 2.46
CA GLU A 54 0.78 10.02 3.84
C GLU A 54 1.55 9.13 4.82
N TRP A 55 1.52 7.81 4.62
CA TRP A 55 2.31 6.89 5.43
C TRP A 55 3.82 7.14 5.27
N ALA A 56 4.30 7.38 4.04
CA ALA A 56 5.70 7.69 3.78
C ALA A 56 6.15 9.03 4.41
N TYR A 57 5.22 9.96 4.68
CA TYR A 57 5.52 11.20 5.39
C TYR A 57 5.53 11.05 6.91
N VAL A 58 4.67 10.19 7.47
CA VAL A 58 4.54 10.04 8.93
C VAL A 58 5.53 9.04 9.50
N LEU A 59 5.80 7.96 8.78
CA LEU A 59 6.72 6.92 9.20
C LEU A 59 8.15 7.27 8.82
N SER A 60 9.12 6.82 9.62
CA SER A 60 10.51 6.83 9.17
C SER A 60 10.67 5.92 7.95
N GLY A 61 11.70 6.16 7.12
CA GLY A 61 11.94 5.34 5.93
C GLY A 61 12.04 3.84 6.22
N GLN A 62 12.68 3.47 7.34
CA GLN A 62 12.79 2.07 7.79
C GLN A 62 11.44 1.51 8.26
N GLN A 63 10.67 2.29 9.02
CA GLN A 63 9.32 1.87 9.45
C GLN A 63 8.38 1.69 8.27
N PHE A 64 8.42 2.59 7.27
CA PHE A 64 7.62 2.47 6.06
C PHE A 64 8.01 1.22 5.25
N TYR A 65 9.31 0.99 5.05
CA TYR A 65 9.82 -0.21 4.38
C TYR A 65 9.32 -1.49 5.06
N ILE A 66 9.41 -1.59 6.38
CA ILE A 66 8.98 -2.78 7.13
C ILE A 66 7.45 -2.93 7.12
N LEU A 67 6.72 -1.90 7.56
CA LEU A 67 5.28 -2.00 7.81
C LEU A 67 4.42 -1.96 6.54
N ARG A 68 4.88 -1.30 5.48
CA ARG A 68 4.10 -1.08 4.24
C ARG A 68 4.64 -1.84 3.04
N GLN A 69 5.95 -2.06 2.96
CA GLN A 69 6.58 -2.78 1.85
C GLN A 69 6.94 -4.24 2.19
N GLY A 70 6.62 -4.70 3.41
CA GLY A 70 6.91 -6.09 3.83
C GLY A 70 8.39 -6.37 4.02
N GLY A 71 9.19 -5.33 4.26
CA GLY A 71 10.61 -5.45 4.56
C GLY A 71 10.88 -6.08 5.93
N THR A 72 12.14 -6.43 6.18
CA THR A 72 12.62 -6.89 7.49
C THR A 72 13.85 -6.07 7.87
N GLU A 73 13.96 -5.68 9.15
CA GLU A 73 15.15 -4.98 9.65
C GLU A 73 16.38 -5.88 9.62
N GLN A 74 17.57 -5.27 9.60
CA GLN A 74 18.81 -6.02 9.75
C GLN A 74 18.89 -6.64 11.15
N PRO A 75 19.50 -7.83 11.30
CA PRO A 75 19.59 -8.52 12.58
C PRO A 75 20.18 -7.61 13.68
N ASN A 76 19.54 -7.59 14.85
CA ASN A 76 20.04 -6.93 16.06
C ASN A 76 20.22 -5.40 15.95
N THR A 77 19.57 -4.75 14.97
CA THR A 77 19.71 -3.30 14.75
C THR A 77 18.62 -2.44 15.39
N SER A 78 17.49 -3.05 15.75
CA SER A 78 16.38 -2.31 16.35
C SER A 78 16.76 -1.69 17.71
N PRO A 79 16.38 -0.44 18.00
CA PRO A 79 16.49 0.12 19.35
C PRO A 79 15.72 -0.70 20.40
N LEU A 80 14.72 -1.47 19.97
CA LEU A 80 13.90 -2.31 20.85
C LEU A 80 14.50 -3.70 21.10
N TYR A 81 15.60 -4.05 20.41
CA TYR A 81 16.26 -5.35 20.54
C TYR A 81 16.66 -5.63 22.00
N THR A 82 17.44 -4.73 22.60
CA THR A 82 17.91 -4.84 23.99
C THR A 82 17.03 -4.13 25.01
N GLU A 83 15.89 -3.55 24.61
CA GLU A 83 14.98 -2.83 25.51
C GLU A 83 14.38 -3.75 26.59
N LYS A 84 14.32 -3.25 27.83
CA LYS A 84 13.87 -3.94 29.05
C LYS A 84 13.03 -3.06 30.00
N ARG A 85 12.83 -1.79 29.70
CA ARG A 85 11.98 -0.90 30.50
C ARG A 85 10.55 -1.45 30.55
N GLN A 86 9.86 -1.18 31.65
CA GLN A 86 8.46 -1.56 31.80
C GLN A 86 7.56 -0.66 30.95
N GLY A 87 6.60 -1.25 30.25
CA GLY A 87 5.67 -0.53 29.39
C GLY A 87 4.88 -1.43 28.45
N THR A 88 4.26 -0.81 27.44
CA THR A 88 3.48 -1.48 26.39
C THR A 88 4.08 -1.16 25.04
N TYR A 89 4.27 -2.19 24.21
CA TYR A 89 4.66 -2.05 22.83
C TYR A 89 3.42 -1.71 22.00
N THR A 90 3.49 -0.62 21.24
CA THR A 90 2.42 -0.13 20.38
C THR A 90 2.82 -0.22 18.90
N CYS A 91 1.84 -0.36 18.02
CA CYS A 91 2.06 -0.31 16.58
C CYS A 91 2.56 1.09 16.18
N ALA A 92 3.72 1.17 15.52
CA ALA A 92 4.30 2.46 15.12
C ALA A 92 3.48 3.24 14.07
N ALA A 93 2.46 2.62 13.43
CA ALA A 93 1.61 3.28 12.45
C ALA A 93 0.28 3.79 13.03
N CYS A 94 -0.39 2.98 13.87
CA CYS A 94 -1.73 3.27 14.35
C CYS A 94 -1.85 3.34 15.88
N ASP A 95 -0.74 3.22 16.61
CA ASP A 95 -0.65 3.29 18.06
C ASP A 95 -1.45 2.23 18.84
N THR A 96 -2.05 1.26 18.15
CA THR A 96 -2.71 0.12 18.79
C THR A 96 -1.74 -0.63 19.69
N ALA A 97 -2.13 -0.86 20.94
CA ALA A 97 -1.37 -1.67 21.89
C ALA A 97 -1.26 -3.12 21.41
N LEU A 98 -0.05 -3.69 21.43
CA LEU A 98 0.24 -5.04 20.96
C LEU A 98 0.52 -5.99 22.12
N PHE A 99 1.55 -5.71 22.93
CA PHE A 99 1.95 -6.56 24.05
C PHE A 99 2.62 -5.78 25.17
N MET A 100 2.58 -6.32 26.38
CA MET A 100 3.25 -5.76 27.56
C MET A 100 4.72 -6.19 27.62
N SER A 101 5.58 -5.35 28.18
CA SER A 101 7.01 -5.65 28.42
C SER A 101 7.23 -6.93 29.23
N SER A 102 6.29 -7.29 30.10
CA SER A 102 6.34 -8.55 30.87
C SER A 102 6.33 -9.80 30.00
N ALA A 103 5.80 -9.73 28.77
CA ALA A 103 5.79 -10.83 27.82
C ALA A 103 7.05 -10.88 26.94
N LYS A 104 7.93 -9.87 26.98
CA LYS A 104 9.16 -9.84 26.18
C LYS A 104 10.24 -10.72 26.81
N PHE A 105 10.79 -11.64 26.03
CA PHE A 105 11.96 -12.45 26.39
C PHE A 105 13.06 -12.32 25.32
N ASN A 106 14.26 -12.83 25.60
CA ASN A 106 15.35 -12.87 24.62
C ASN A 106 15.34 -14.24 23.92
N SER A 107 15.07 -14.27 22.62
CA SER A 107 14.98 -15.48 21.82
C SER A 107 16.27 -15.88 21.10
N GLY A 108 17.33 -15.04 21.15
CA GLY A 108 18.59 -15.29 20.45
C GLY A 108 19.23 -14.03 19.90
#